data_AF-A0A959N5V5-F1
#
_entry.id   AF-A0A959N5V5-F1
#
_cell.length_a   1.000
_cell.length_b   1.000
_cell.length_c   1.000
_cell.angle_alpha   90.00
_cell.angle_beta   90.00
_cell.angle_gamma   90.00
#
_symmetry.space_group_name_H-M   'P 1'
#
loop_
_entity.id
_entity.type
_entity.pdbx_description
1 polymer ?
#
loop_
_entity_poly.entity_id
_entity_poly.type
_entity_poly.pdbx_seq_one_letter_code
_entity_poly.pdbx_strand_id
1 'polypeptide(L)'
;MISKKIKYILFIFAFVLSLKAQVNVSLPDTLLINEKSISIPIEVSNLTGYGIRSYRFRLKYDDNVLKFKSVSDNKTLSDRRSWDVDYYFDDEELVIRADGYFSLSGSGTLLYIKFDIIKENASTDLTFNSFIFNYGYPPVNLKNGSFSNISEVLIYFKKSGNGDGKISIDGVIYNLPFEKKLFSGKTYTLKSLPENSSIFNFWEGIFQSVQSQTEFTVTNSAEIILVFTLKTFAVSAQVNPADYGIVNGVGVYNFGDLVTVEANAYPGMEFSSWTVNGSEVSSDPNYQFNVYEDVEITANFIQSLFQINVTLNPPEAGQIIGAGYYYADQLATLEASSNDNWMFTCWTEFDDTVSTDSIYIFEVSTNRNLIANFDFVTNIQSNLTLNNFDANYIDSPYPNPFNPATNFIFGVTNTSQVSLLIYDITGEMVDKLFLNEILSKGTYQKSFNASKLPSGVYFYQFITVDLEKKEKYFKSGKLILLK
;
A
#
# COMPACT_ATOMS: atom_id res chain seq x y z
N MET A 1 19.82 68.44 -96.79
CA MET A 1 20.21 67.15 -96.17
C MET A 1 20.23 67.32 -94.65
N ILE A 2 19.36 66.58 -93.93
CA ILE A 2 19.56 65.89 -92.62
C ILE A 2 20.34 66.72 -91.55
N SER A 3 19.88 67.07 -90.33
CA SER A 3 19.09 66.30 -89.35
C SER A 3 18.59 67.17 -88.16
N LYS A 4 17.39 66.82 -87.67
CA LYS A 4 16.78 66.93 -86.32
C LYS A 4 17.46 67.75 -85.19
N LYS A 5 16.65 68.60 -84.54
CA LYS A 5 16.34 68.50 -83.10
C LYS A 5 15.01 69.20 -82.76
N ILE A 6 14.03 68.42 -82.29
CA ILE A 6 12.80 68.84 -81.60
C ILE A 6 12.91 68.32 -80.16
N LYS A 7 12.52 69.15 -79.18
CA LYS A 7 12.03 68.87 -77.79
C LYS A 7 12.37 70.09 -76.92
N TYR A 8 11.54 70.71 -76.09
CA TYR A 8 10.22 70.51 -75.47
C TYR A 8 9.74 71.91 -75.03
N ILE A 9 8.43 72.17 -74.91
CA ILE A 9 7.82 72.73 -73.68
C ILE A 9 6.40 72.16 -73.58
N LEU A 10 6.16 71.34 -72.56
CA LEU A 10 4.86 70.85 -72.14
C LEU A 10 4.50 71.60 -70.85
N PHE A 11 3.38 72.32 -70.83
CA PHE A 11 2.84 72.96 -69.62
C PHE A 11 2.21 71.87 -68.73
N ILE A 12 2.73 71.70 -67.50
CA ILE A 12 2.12 70.86 -66.47
C ILE A 12 1.42 71.80 -65.48
N PHE A 13 0.08 71.73 -65.42
CA PHE A 13 -0.71 72.29 -64.33
C PHE A 13 -0.56 71.38 -63.11
N ALA A 14 0.14 71.84 -62.07
CA ALA A 14 0.21 71.14 -60.80
C ALA A 14 -1.06 71.42 -59.98
N PHE A 15 -1.95 70.43 -59.88
CA PHE A 15 -3.07 70.45 -58.94
C PHE A 15 -2.51 70.09 -57.56
N VAL A 16 -2.23 71.10 -56.73
CA VAL A 16 -1.89 70.87 -55.31
C VAL A 16 -3.19 70.50 -54.61
N LEU A 17 -3.39 69.21 -54.31
CA LEU A 17 -4.39 68.79 -53.33
C LEU A 17 -3.98 69.36 -51.97
N SER A 18 -4.58 70.47 -51.58
CA SER A 18 -4.59 70.91 -50.18
C SER A 18 -5.35 69.84 -49.39
N LEU A 19 -4.63 69.09 -48.55
CA LEU A 19 -5.22 68.36 -47.43
C LEU A 19 -5.90 69.41 -46.55
N LYS A 20 -7.22 69.60 -46.72
CA LYS A 20 -8.00 70.40 -45.78
C LYS A 20 -7.79 69.78 -44.40
N ALA A 21 -7.31 70.56 -43.45
CA ALA A 21 -7.17 70.10 -42.07
C ALA A 21 -8.53 69.59 -41.58
N GLN A 22 -8.58 68.32 -41.19
CA GLN A 22 -9.77 67.64 -40.70
C GLN A 22 -9.77 67.63 -39.18
N VAL A 23 -10.95 67.75 -38.58
CA VAL A 23 -11.13 67.56 -37.14
C VAL A 23 -11.43 66.09 -36.88
N ASN A 24 -10.63 65.44 -36.03
CA ASN A 24 -10.95 64.10 -35.56
C ASN A 24 -12.07 64.19 -34.52
N VAL A 25 -13.07 63.33 -34.67
CA VAL A 25 -14.16 63.15 -33.70
C VAL A 25 -14.25 61.67 -33.36
N SER A 26 -14.23 61.31 -32.07
CA SER A 26 -14.16 59.92 -31.65
C SER A 26 -15.09 59.57 -30.49
N LEU A 27 -15.64 58.35 -30.58
CA LEU A 27 -16.27 57.61 -29.49
C LEU A 27 -15.26 56.63 -28.88
N PRO A 28 -15.29 56.39 -27.56
CA PRO A 28 -14.42 55.42 -26.90
C PRO A 28 -14.94 53.98 -27.03
N ASP A 29 -14.03 53.02 -26.98
CA ASP A 29 -14.34 51.63 -26.64
C ASP A 29 -14.40 51.51 -25.12
N THR A 30 -15.53 51.04 -24.57
CA THR A 30 -15.77 51.01 -23.13
C THR A 30 -16.20 49.63 -22.67
N LEU A 31 -15.50 49.11 -21.65
CA LEU A 31 -15.88 47.89 -20.93
C LEU A 31 -16.17 48.25 -19.47
N LEU A 32 -17.40 48.03 -19.01
CA LEU A 32 -17.81 48.22 -17.62
C LEU A 32 -18.19 46.88 -16.97
N ILE A 33 -18.11 46.85 -15.64
CA ILE A 33 -18.44 45.68 -14.83
C ILE A 33 -19.54 46.08 -13.85
N ASN A 34 -20.71 45.44 -13.96
CA ASN A 34 -21.87 45.63 -13.06
C ASN A 34 -22.36 47.10 -12.94
N GLU A 35 -22.13 47.93 -13.96
CA GLU A 35 -22.58 49.32 -13.95
C GLU A 35 -24.03 49.45 -14.45
N LYS A 36 -24.74 50.45 -13.92
CA LYS A 36 -26.14 50.73 -14.28
C LYS A 36 -26.32 51.92 -15.21
N SER A 37 -25.28 52.74 -15.38
CA SER A 37 -25.30 53.90 -16.27
C SER A 37 -23.90 54.26 -16.74
N ILE A 38 -23.80 54.95 -17.86
CA ILE A 38 -22.52 55.41 -18.43
C ILE A 38 -22.66 56.83 -18.99
N SER A 39 -21.58 57.62 -18.90
CA SER A 39 -21.43 58.89 -19.63
C SER A 39 -20.37 58.72 -20.71
N ILE A 40 -20.78 58.77 -21.97
CA ILE A 40 -19.91 58.56 -23.13
C ILE A 40 -19.41 59.92 -23.63
N PRO A 41 -18.12 60.24 -23.52
CA PRO A 41 -17.56 61.46 -24.08
C PRO A 41 -17.52 61.40 -25.61
N ILE A 42 -17.87 62.52 -26.24
CA ILE A 42 -17.54 62.77 -27.65
C ILE A 42 -16.24 63.56 -27.67
N GLU A 43 -15.13 62.93 -28.04
CA GLU A 43 -13.83 63.56 -28.04
C GLU A 43 -13.53 64.22 -29.39
N VAL A 44 -12.96 65.43 -29.36
CA VAL A 44 -12.59 66.17 -30.57
C VAL A 44 -11.14 66.65 -30.53
N SER A 45 -10.47 66.62 -31.69
CA SER A 45 -9.18 67.30 -31.87
C SER A 45 -9.34 68.83 -31.80
N ASN A 46 -8.22 69.55 -31.80
CA ASN A 46 -8.23 71.00 -31.62
C ASN A 46 -9.15 71.73 -32.63
N LEU A 47 -10.11 72.49 -32.11
CA LEU A 47 -11.13 73.25 -32.83
C LEU A 47 -10.76 74.73 -33.06
N THR A 48 -9.66 75.21 -32.47
CA THR A 48 -9.25 76.62 -32.53
C THR A 48 -9.08 77.10 -33.97
N GLY A 49 -9.72 78.23 -34.30
CA GLY A 49 -9.56 78.89 -35.60
C GLY A 49 -10.47 78.38 -36.72
N TYR A 50 -11.27 77.33 -36.48
CA TYR A 50 -12.21 76.81 -37.48
C TYR A 50 -13.56 77.55 -37.52
N GLY A 51 -13.82 78.46 -36.57
CA GLY A 51 -15.07 79.23 -36.55
C GLY A 51 -16.32 78.37 -36.38
N ILE A 52 -16.20 77.25 -35.67
CA ILE A 52 -17.30 76.30 -35.45
C ILE A 52 -18.34 76.94 -34.54
N ARG A 53 -19.55 77.16 -35.05
CA ARG A 53 -20.70 77.76 -34.36
C ARG A 53 -21.93 76.85 -34.32
N SER A 54 -21.89 75.73 -35.02
CA SER A 54 -22.85 74.65 -34.81
C SER A 54 -22.22 73.29 -35.06
N TYR A 55 -22.84 72.25 -34.51
CA TYR A 55 -22.59 70.86 -34.91
C TYR A 55 -23.88 70.06 -34.90
N ARG A 56 -23.90 68.98 -35.69
CA ARG A 56 -24.96 67.99 -35.68
C ARG A 56 -24.36 66.62 -35.94
N PHE A 57 -24.83 65.61 -35.22
CA PHE A 57 -24.49 64.22 -35.51
C PHE A 57 -25.64 63.27 -35.23
N ARG A 58 -25.56 62.10 -35.88
CA ARG A 58 -26.48 60.97 -35.72
C ARG A 58 -25.70 59.82 -35.12
N LEU A 59 -26.15 59.32 -33.98
CA LEU A 59 -25.54 58.20 -33.26
C LEU A 59 -26.47 57.00 -33.31
N LYS A 60 -25.94 55.87 -33.79
CA LYS A 60 -26.60 54.57 -33.77
C LYS A 60 -26.00 53.67 -32.68
N TYR A 61 -26.87 52.96 -31.97
CA TYR A 61 -26.57 51.98 -30.93
C TYR A 61 -27.77 51.01 -30.79
N ASP A 62 -27.59 49.87 -30.13
CA ASP A 62 -28.68 48.94 -29.78
C ASP A 62 -29.40 49.43 -28.51
N ASP A 63 -30.66 49.84 -28.68
CA ASP A 63 -31.47 50.38 -27.60
C ASP A 63 -31.98 49.32 -26.62
N ASN A 64 -31.74 48.02 -26.90
CA ASN A 64 -31.92 46.91 -25.97
C ASN A 64 -30.72 46.72 -25.03
N VAL A 65 -29.61 47.42 -25.26
CA VAL A 65 -28.41 47.38 -24.41
C VAL A 65 -28.26 48.66 -23.61
N LEU A 66 -28.38 49.81 -24.28
CA LEU A 66 -28.30 51.14 -23.69
C LEU A 66 -29.59 51.90 -23.90
N LYS A 67 -30.10 52.60 -22.89
CA LYS A 67 -31.21 53.55 -23.05
C LYS A 67 -30.70 54.97 -22.86
N PHE A 68 -30.84 55.81 -23.88
CA PHE A 68 -30.46 57.22 -23.78
C PHE A 68 -31.22 57.90 -22.63
N LYS A 69 -30.47 58.67 -21.83
CA LYS A 69 -31.00 59.38 -20.67
C LYS A 69 -30.96 60.88 -20.86
N SER A 70 -29.79 61.44 -21.20
CA SER A 70 -29.63 62.87 -21.40
C SER A 70 -28.30 63.19 -22.10
N VAL A 71 -28.15 64.45 -22.52
CA VAL A 71 -26.84 65.03 -22.86
C VAL A 71 -26.33 65.84 -21.66
N SER A 72 -25.01 65.92 -21.50
CA SER A 72 -24.35 66.73 -20.47
C SER A 72 -23.14 67.46 -21.06
N ASP A 73 -23.16 68.77 -20.95
CA ASP A 73 -22.15 69.70 -21.48
C ASP A 73 -21.32 70.36 -20.37
N ASN A 74 -21.67 70.14 -19.10
CA ASN A 74 -20.92 70.62 -17.95
C ASN A 74 -19.43 70.21 -18.04
N LYS A 75 -18.52 71.19 -17.95
CA LYS A 75 -17.06 71.00 -18.08
C LYS A 75 -16.62 70.42 -19.44
N THR A 76 -17.34 70.73 -20.51
CA THR A 76 -16.99 70.35 -21.89
C THR A 76 -16.75 71.58 -22.76
N LEU A 77 -16.34 71.39 -24.02
CA LEU A 77 -16.24 72.49 -24.97
C LEU A 77 -17.60 73.16 -25.26
N SER A 78 -18.72 72.46 -25.00
CA SER A 78 -20.08 72.96 -25.23
C SER A 78 -20.78 73.51 -23.97
N ASP A 79 -20.05 73.80 -22.87
CA ASP A 79 -20.66 74.20 -21.59
C ASP A 79 -21.60 75.44 -21.68
N ARG A 80 -22.72 75.41 -20.95
CA ARG A 80 -23.97 76.21 -21.14
C ARG A 80 -23.88 77.69 -20.77
N ARG A 81 -22.86 78.41 -21.20
CA ARG A 81 -22.90 79.90 -21.21
C ARG A 81 -22.89 80.48 -22.63
N SER A 82 -22.66 79.64 -23.63
CA SER A 82 -22.38 80.08 -25.01
C SER A 82 -23.00 79.19 -26.08
N TRP A 83 -23.52 78.01 -25.72
CA TRP A 83 -24.02 76.97 -26.63
C TRP A 83 -25.36 76.42 -26.12
N ASP A 84 -26.29 76.21 -27.05
CA ASP A 84 -27.55 75.53 -26.84
C ASP A 84 -27.47 74.13 -27.47
N VAL A 85 -27.90 73.11 -26.73
CA VAL A 85 -27.75 71.70 -27.11
C VAL A 85 -29.12 71.02 -27.06
N ASP A 86 -29.58 70.62 -28.24
CA ASP A 86 -30.85 69.94 -28.49
C ASP A 86 -30.63 68.50 -28.91
N TYR A 87 -31.62 67.64 -28.64
CA TYR A 87 -31.62 66.27 -29.12
C TYR A 87 -33.04 65.79 -29.45
N TYR A 88 -33.12 64.81 -30.35
CA TYR A 88 -34.35 64.10 -30.72
C TYR A 88 -33.99 62.74 -31.34
N PHE A 89 -34.99 61.89 -31.58
CA PHE A 89 -34.83 60.61 -32.27
C PHE A 89 -35.41 60.68 -33.68
N ASP A 90 -34.70 60.11 -34.65
CA ASP A 90 -35.10 60.02 -36.05
C ASP A 90 -34.66 58.65 -36.60
N ASP A 91 -35.59 57.83 -37.10
CA ASP A 91 -35.35 56.45 -37.56
C ASP A 91 -34.43 55.63 -36.63
N GLU A 92 -34.75 55.59 -35.33
CA GLU A 92 -34.00 54.87 -34.26
C GLU A 92 -32.59 55.42 -33.96
N GLU A 93 -32.18 56.52 -34.59
CA GLU A 93 -30.91 57.20 -34.29
C GLU A 93 -31.11 58.34 -33.30
N LEU A 94 -30.18 58.48 -32.37
CA LEU A 94 -30.10 59.67 -31.54
C LEU A 94 -29.47 60.81 -32.36
N VAL A 95 -30.23 61.86 -32.60
CA VAL A 95 -29.74 63.08 -33.26
C VAL A 95 -29.46 64.13 -32.22
N ILE A 96 -28.21 64.61 -32.17
CA ILE A 96 -27.82 65.75 -31.33
C ILE A 96 -27.42 66.89 -32.25
N ARG A 97 -27.94 68.08 -31.95
CA ARG A 97 -27.55 69.32 -32.61
C ARG A 97 -27.24 70.36 -31.56
N ALA A 98 -26.29 71.24 -31.87
CA ALA A 98 -26.01 72.37 -31.02
C ALA A 98 -25.59 73.56 -31.86
N ASP A 99 -25.89 74.75 -31.36
CA ASP A 99 -25.42 76.01 -31.91
C ASP A 99 -25.02 76.96 -30.79
N GLY A 100 -24.06 77.83 -31.10
CA GLY A 100 -23.49 78.72 -30.10
C GLY A 100 -23.15 80.09 -30.64
N TYR A 101 -23.16 81.06 -29.72
CA TYR A 101 -22.82 82.44 -30.01
C TYR A 101 -21.32 82.63 -30.27
N PHE A 102 -20.49 81.93 -29.47
CA PHE A 102 -19.03 81.95 -29.60
C PHE A 102 -18.51 80.69 -30.28
N SER A 103 -17.47 80.83 -31.10
CA SER A 103 -16.87 79.69 -31.79
C SER A 103 -16.18 78.73 -30.80
N LEU A 104 -16.34 77.42 -30.99
CA LEU A 104 -15.57 76.43 -30.24
C LEU A 104 -14.06 76.60 -30.49
N SER A 105 -13.27 76.30 -29.45
CA SER A 105 -11.82 76.45 -29.44
C SER A 105 -11.21 75.43 -28.48
N GLY A 106 -10.01 74.95 -28.77
CA GLY A 106 -9.33 73.90 -28.00
C GLY A 106 -9.73 72.48 -28.39
N SER A 107 -9.18 71.50 -27.68
CA SER A 107 -9.42 70.05 -27.87
C SER A 107 -9.93 69.42 -26.58
N GLY A 108 -10.57 68.25 -26.69
CA GLY A 108 -11.05 67.45 -25.56
C GLY A 108 -12.52 67.08 -25.74
N THR A 109 -13.23 66.88 -24.63
CA THR A 109 -14.62 66.45 -24.67
C THR A 109 -15.53 67.56 -25.19
N LEU A 110 -16.22 67.29 -26.31
CA LEU A 110 -17.24 68.15 -26.90
C LEU A 110 -18.51 68.18 -26.05
N LEU A 111 -19.00 67.00 -25.65
CA LEU A 111 -20.13 66.77 -24.77
C LEU A 111 -20.09 65.32 -24.25
N TYR A 112 -20.91 65.02 -23.24
CA TYR A 112 -21.19 63.66 -22.78
C TYR A 112 -22.61 63.23 -23.17
N ILE A 113 -22.76 61.99 -23.62
CA ILE A 113 -24.06 61.34 -23.79
C ILE A 113 -24.26 60.36 -22.65
N LYS A 114 -25.33 60.54 -21.87
CA LYS A 114 -25.64 59.68 -20.73
C LYS A 114 -26.62 58.59 -21.16
N PHE A 115 -26.29 57.35 -20.82
CA PHE A 115 -27.14 56.18 -21.02
C PHE A 115 -27.39 55.48 -19.68
N ASP A 116 -28.59 55.00 -19.48
CA ASP A 116 -28.86 53.91 -18.53
C ASP A 116 -28.55 52.57 -19.23
N ILE A 117 -27.95 51.64 -18.50
CA ILE A 117 -27.58 50.31 -19.03
C ILE A 117 -28.72 49.36 -18.67
N ILE A 118 -29.38 48.79 -19.66
CA ILE A 118 -30.63 48.04 -19.46
C ILE A 118 -30.51 46.53 -19.66
N LYS A 119 -29.37 46.06 -20.17
CA LYS A 119 -29.07 44.64 -20.34
C LYS A 119 -27.66 44.32 -19.84
N GLU A 120 -27.58 43.35 -18.95
CA GLU A 120 -26.32 42.79 -18.46
C GLU A 120 -25.73 41.81 -19.48
N ASN A 121 -24.40 41.67 -19.50
CA ASN A 121 -23.66 40.77 -20.40
C ASN A 121 -23.97 41.03 -21.88
N ALA A 122 -24.07 42.30 -22.24
CA ALA A 122 -24.38 42.72 -23.59
C ALA A 122 -23.44 43.83 -24.05
N SER A 123 -23.29 43.91 -25.36
CA SER A 123 -22.46 44.89 -26.04
C SER A 123 -23.22 45.56 -27.17
N THR A 124 -22.87 46.80 -27.46
CA THR A 124 -23.35 47.52 -28.65
C THR A 124 -22.21 48.32 -29.25
N ASP A 125 -22.16 48.38 -30.58
CA ASP A 125 -21.34 49.37 -31.26
C ASP A 125 -21.95 50.77 -31.06
N LEU A 126 -21.10 51.78 -31.05
CA LEU A 126 -21.45 53.20 -30.98
C LEU A 126 -20.97 53.85 -32.28
N THR A 127 -21.90 54.08 -33.19
CA THR A 127 -21.56 54.46 -34.58
C THR A 127 -22.06 55.85 -34.92
N PHE A 128 -21.17 56.71 -35.39
CA PHE A 128 -21.58 57.94 -36.05
C PHE A 128 -22.06 57.62 -37.47
N ASN A 129 -23.36 57.73 -37.72
CA ASN A 129 -23.89 57.66 -39.07
C ASN A 129 -23.70 58.98 -39.84
N SER A 130 -23.61 60.09 -39.11
CA SER A 130 -23.13 61.36 -39.67
C SER A 130 -22.59 62.26 -38.56
N PHE A 131 -21.66 63.14 -38.90
CA PHE A 131 -21.23 64.23 -38.05
C PHE A 131 -20.84 65.41 -38.93
N ILE A 132 -21.38 66.60 -38.64
CA ILE A 132 -21.04 67.84 -39.34
C ILE A 132 -20.81 68.98 -38.35
N PHE A 133 -19.82 69.81 -38.64
CA PHE A 133 -19.69 71.15 -38.06
C PHE A 133 -20.23 72.18 -39.06
N ASN A 134 -20.92 73.22 -38.57
CA ASN A 134 -21.53 74.26 -39.38
C ASN A 134 -22.34 73.65 -40.55
N TYR A 135 -22.07 74.10 -41.78
CA TYR A 135 -22.62 73.55 -43.02
C TYR A 135 -21.68 72.53 -43.69
N GLY A 136 -20.94 71.74 -42.89
CA GLY A 136 -19.96 70.75 -43.35
C GLY A 136 -18.51 71.21 -43.33
N TYR A 137 -18.19 72.29 -42.60
CA TYR A 137 -16.82 72.77 -42.41
C TYR A 137 -16.51 73.09 -40.94
N PRO A 138 -15.36 72.65 -40.41
CA PRO A 138 -14.33 71.85 -41.08
C PRO A 138 -14.80 70.41 -41.35
N PRO A 139 -14.22 69.73 -42.37
CA PRO A 139 -14.47 68.31 -42.58
C PRO A 139 -14.01 67.50 -41.38
N VAL A 140 -14.69 66.40 -41.10
CA VAL A 140 -14.42 65.54 -39.95
C VAL A 140 -13.87 64.18 -40.36
N ASN A 141 -13.04 63.61 -39.49
CA ASN A 141 -12.62 62.22 -39.54
C ASN A 141 -13.22 61.51 -38.32
N LEU A 142 -14.06 60.51 -38.57
CA LEU A 142 -14.84 59.85 -37.52
C LEU A 142 -14.17 58.56 -37.06
N LYS A 143 -14.14 58.37 -35.73
CA LYS A 143 -13.83 57.09 -35.10
C LYS A 143 -15.02 56.63 -34.26
N ASN A 144 -15.62 55.52 -34.65
CA ASN A 144 -16.65 54.84 -33.87
C ASN A 144 -16.05 54.20 -32.61
N GLY A 145 -16.90 53.82 -31.68
CA GLY A 145 -16.53 53.12 -30.46
C GLY A 145 -17.45 51.94 -30.21
N SER A 146 -17.33 51.36 -29.03
CA SER A 146 -18.12 50.23 -28.58
C SER A 146 -18.40 50.34 -27.09
N PHE A 147 -19.47 49.69 -26.66
CA PHE A 147 -19.83 49.54 -25.27
C PHE A 147 -20.02 48.06 -24.96
N SER A 148 -19.50 47.61 -23.82
CA SER A 148 -19.76 46.30 -23.25
C SER A 148 -19.99 46.43 -21.74
N ASN A 149 -21.07 45.84 -21.24
CA ASN A 149 -21.29 45.67 -19.81
C ASN A 149 -21.28 44.18 -19.49
N ILE A 150 -20.31 43.75 -18.69
CA ILE A 150 -20.24 42.37 -18.23
C ILE A 150 -20.57 42.30 -16.75
N SER A 151 -21.09 41.15 -16.32
CA SER A 151 -21.38 40.86 -14.93
C SER A 151 -20.41 39.83 -14.37
N GLU A 152 -20.21 39.90 -13.06
CA GLU A 152 -19.48 38.89 -12.32
C GLU A 152 -20.44 37.90 -11.66
N VAL A 153 -20.15 36.62 -11.81
CA VAL A 153 -20.92 35.52 -11.24
C VAL A 153 -20.02 34.75 -10.28
N LEU A 154 -20.51 34.53 -9.06
CA LEU A 154 -19.78 33.77 -8.04
C LEU A 154 -19.88 32.27 -8.32
N ILE A 155 -18.73 31.62 -8.44
CA ILE A 155 -18.59 30.17 -8.66
C ILE A 155 -17.87 29.55 -7.46
N TYR A 156 -18.38 28.42 -6.98
CA TYR A 156 -17.81 27.66 -5.87
C TYR A 156 -17.05 26.45 -6.40
N PHE A 157 -15.77 26.35 -6.07
CA PHE A 157 -14.91 25.24 -6.45
C PHE A 157 -14.63 24.38 -5.21
N LYS A 158 -14.97 23.10 -5.27
CA LYS A 158 -14.83 22.16 -4.15
C LYS A 158 -14.05 20.91 -4.56
N LYS A 159 -13.56 20.18 -3.56
CA LYS A 159 -13.06 18.80 -3.74
C LYS A 159 -13.98 17.81 -3.04
N SER A 160 -14.01 16.58 -3.55
CA SER A 160 -14.69 15.44 -2.93
C SER A 160 -13.80 14.18 -3.03
N GLY A 161 -14.14 13.15 -2.25
CA GLY A 161 -13.37 11.91 -2.13
C GLY A 161 -12.22 11.98 -1.11
N ASN A 162 -11.49 10.86 -0.97
CA ASN A 162 -10.39 10.72 0.00
C ASN A 162 -9.03 11.21 -0.53
N GLY A 163 -8.93 11.51 -1.82
CA GLY A 163 -7.75 12.11 -2.43
C GLY A 163 -7.69 13.63 -2.27
N ASP A 164 -6.64 14.21 -2.83
CA ASP A 164 -6.41 15.66 -2.85
C ASP A 164 -5.87 16.16 -4.19
N GLY A 165 -6.00 17.46 -4.40
CA GLY A 165 -5.58 18.11 -5.64
C GLY A 165 -5.94 19.58 -5.70
N LYS A 166 -5.45 20.21 -6.76
CA LYS A 166 -5.66 21.61 -7.10
C LYS A 166 -6.41 21.71 -8.42
N ILE A 167 -6.88 22.92 -8.71
CA ILE A 167 -7.44 23.27 -10.02
C ILE A 167 -6.59 24.38 -10.64
N SER A 168 -6.42 24.33 -11.96
CA SER A 168 -5.96 25.46 -12.76
C SER A 168 -7.13 26.05 -13.54
N ILE A 169 -7.29 27.37 -13.49
CA ILE A 169 -8.28 28.14 -14.25
C ILE A 169 -7.52 29.11 -15.15
N ASP A 170 -7.65 28.96 -16.47
CA ASP A 170 -6.87 29.71 -17.47
C ASP A 170 -5.36 29.74 -17.17
N GLY A 171 -4.82 28.63 -16.64
CA GLY A 171 -3.41 28.48 -16.28
C GLY A 171 -3.05 28.90 -14.84
N VAL A 172 -3.93 29.61 -14.12
CA VAL A 172 -3.67 30.02 -12.73
C VAL A 172 -4.13 28.94 -11.75
N ILE A 173 -3.26 28.54 -10.82
CA ILE A 173 -3.49 27.42 -9.90
C ILE A 173 -4.13 27.90 -8.59
N TYR A 174 -5.13 27.14 -8.11
CA TYR A 174 -5.86 27.38 -6.88
C TYR A 174 -5.95 26.11 -6.02
N ASN A 175 -5.85 26.29 -4.70
CA ASN A 175 -6.16 25.26 -3.72
C ASN A 175 -7.67 25.17 -3.52
N LEU A 176 -8.19 23.96 -3.27
CA LEU A 176 -9.61 23.71 -3.03
C LEU A 176 -9.89 23.57 -1.51
N PRO A 177 -11.09 23.93 -1.02
CA PRO A 177 -12.16 24.64 -1.73
C PRO A 177 -11.90 26.16 -1.77
N PHE A 178 -12.48 26.85 -2.74
CA PHE A 178 -12.51 28.32 -2.79
C PHE A 178 -13.71 28.81 -3.60
N GLU A 179 -14.01 30.10 -3.48
CA GLU A 179 -14.99 30.78 -4.32
C GLU A 179 -14.30 31.85 -5.17
N LYS A 180 -14.81 32.08 -6.38
CA LYS A 180 -14.26 33.09 -7.29
C LYS A 180 -15.35 33.71 -8.14
N LYS A 181 -15.32 35.03 -8.25
CA LYS A 181 -16.13 35.78 -9.22
C LYS A 181 -15.50 35.64 -10.61
N LEU A 182 -16.29 35.17 -11.57
CA LEU A 182 -15.92 35.00 -12.97
C LEU A 182 -16.88 35.79 -13.87
N PHE A 183 -16.45 36.19 -15.06
CA PHE A 183 -17.27 37.00 -15.96
C PHE A 183 -18.30 36.13 -16.65
N SER A 184 -19.58 36.53 -16.57
CA SER A 184 -20.67 35.84 -17.26
C SER A 184 -20.49 35.92 -18.78
N GLY A 185 -20.87 34.85 -19.48
CA GLY A 185 -20.67 34.64 -20.91
C GLY A 185 -19.24 34.26 -21.31
N LYS A 186 -18.23 34.43 -20.43
CA LYS A 186 -16.86 34.01 -20.72
C LYS A 186 -16.68 32.51 -20.51
N THR A 187 -15.98 31.86 -21.45
CA THR A 187 -15.48 30.49 -21.32
C THR A 187 -14.10 30.48 -20.66
N TYR A 188 -13.94 29.61 -19.66
CA TYR A 188 -12.69 29.37 -18.94
C TYR A 188 -12.20 27.95 -19.17
N THR A 189 -10.89 27.77 -19.31
CA THR A 189 -10.27 26.44 -19.34
C THR A 189 -9.97 26.00 -17.92
N LEU A 190 -10.53 24.85 -17.52
CA LEU A 190 -10.34 24.23 -16.22
C LEU A 190 -9.47 22.99 -16.35
N LYS A 191 -8.48 22.82 -15.48
CA LYS A 191 -7.62 21.63 -15.45
C LYS A 191 -7.43 21.12 -14.03
N SER A 192 -7.66 19.83 -13.82
CA SER A 192 -7.40 19.14 -12.55
C SER A 192 -5.89 18.91 -12.38
N LEU A 193 -5.38 19.13 -11.18
CA LEU A 193 -4.00 18.89 -10.79
C LEU A 193 -3.99 18.02 -9.52
N PRO A 194 -4.15 16.69 -9.64
CA PRO A 194 -4.10 15.81 -8.47
C PRO A 194 -2.74 15.88 -7.78
N GLU A 195 -2.72 15.79 -6.45
CA GLU A 195 -1.48 15.63 -5.69
C GLU A 195 -0.82 14.27 -5.99
N ASN A 196 0.48 14.11 -5.69
CA ASN A 196 1.20 12.87 -6.03
C ASN A 196 0.58 11.61 -5.42
N SER A 197 -0.07 11.73 -4.26
CA SER A 197 -0.77 10.64 -3.57
C SER A 197 -2.12 10.27 -4.20
N SER A 198 -2.60 11.04 -5.18
CA SER A 198 -4.00 11.03 -5.59
C SER A 198 -4.19 10.85 -7.09
N ILE A 199 -5.42 10.48 -7.46
CA ILE A 199 -5.91 10.32 -8.82
C ILE A 199 -7.13 11.23 -8.96
N PHE A 200 -7.18 11.99 -10.06
CA PHE A 200 -8.40 12.69 -10.46
C PHE A 200 -9.35 11.70 -11.14
N ASN A 201 -10.59 11.62 -10.67
CA ASN A 201 -11.60 10.72 -11.24
C ASN A 201 -12.47 11.46 -12.26
N PHE A 202 -13.19 12.50 -11.82
CA PHE A 202 -14.10 13.27 -12.66
C PHE A 202 -14.49 14.60 -12.01
N TRP A 203 -15.03 15.48 -12.85
CA TRP A 203 -15.73 16.70 -12.46
C TRP A 203 -17.21 16.38 -12.21
N GLU A 204 -17.82 17.00 -11.21
CA GLU A 204 -19.27 16.96 -10.97
C GLU A 204 -19.80 18.35 -10.53
N GLY A 205 -21.12 18.46 -10.34
CA GLY A 205 -21.81 19.72 -10.05
C GLY A 205 -22.59 20.21 -11.26
N ILE A 206 -22.30 21.43 -11.73
CA ILE A 206 -23.00 22.03 -12.88
C ILE A 206 -22.75 21.31 -14.22
N PHE A 207 -21.68 20.53 -14.31
CA PHE A 207 -21.41 19.61 -15.43
C PHE A 207 -20.71 18.34 -14.91
N GLN A 208 -20.63 17.32 -15.75
CA GLN A 208 -19.86 16.10 -15.50
C GLN A 208 -18.85 15.86 -16.61
N SER A 209 -17.62 15.49 -16.26
CA SER A 209 -16.57 15.13 -17.24
C SER A 209 -15.50 14.26 -16.59
N VAL A 210 -14.97 13.29 -17.30
CA VAL A 210 -13.83 12.46 -16.87
C VAL A 210 -12.49 12.98 -17.39
N GLN A 211 -12.51 13.98 -18.28
CA GLN A 211 -11.28 14.54 -18.84
C GLN A 211 -10.58 15.40 -17.80
N SER A 212 -9.26 15.26 -17.65
CA SER A 212 -8.48 16.08 -16.69
C SER A 212 -8.44 17.58 -17.04
N GLN A 213 -8.85 17.95 -18.25
CA GLN A 213 -9.04 19.32 -18.70
C GLN A 213 -10.39 19.45 -19.40
N THR A 214 -11.13 20.52 -19.12
CA THR A 214 -12.45 20.82 -19.67
C THR A 214 -12.64 22.33 -19.81
N GLU A 215 -13.67 22.76 -20.52
CA GLU A 215 -14.07 24.16 -20.62
C GLU A 215 -15.38 24.42 -19.86
N PHE A 216 -15.53 25.63 -19.32
CA PHE A 216 -16.72 26.07 -18.61
C PHE A 216 -17.10 27.49 -18.99
N THR A 217 -18.30 27.67 -19.56
CA THR A 217 -18.90 28.98 -19.83
C THR A 217 -19.76 29.41 -18.65
N VAL A 218 -19.43 30.55 -18.08
CA VAL A 218 -20.14 31.09 -16.91
C VAL A 218 -21.50 31.64 -17.35
N THR A 219 -22.58 31.16 -16.74
CA THR A 219 -23.94 31.67 -17.03
C THR A 219 -24.65 32.11 -15.77
N ASN A 220 -24.65 31.25 -14.75
CA ASN A 220 -25.24 31.48 -13.44
C ASN A 220 -24.30 31.00 -12.34
N SER A 221 -24.59 31.38 -11.09
CA SER A 221 -23.84 30.86 -9.94
C SER A 221 -23.97 29.35 -9.89
N ALA A 222 -22.85 28.68 -9.61
CA ALA A 222 -22.75 27.23 -9.74
C ALA A 222 -21.66 26.67 -8.83
N GLU A 223 -21.75 25.36 -8.59
CA GLU A 223 -20.71 24.58 -7.95
C GLU A 223 -20.00 23.69 -8.99
N ILE A 224 -18.68 23.66 -8.91
CA ILE A 224 -17.81 22.76 -9.67
C ILE A 224 -17.00 21.96 -8.66
N ILE A 225 -17.17 20.65 -8.67
CA ILE A 225 -16.57 19.74 -7.69
C ILE A 225 -15.60 18.82 -8.42
N LEU A 226 -14.38 18.70 -7.89
CA LEU A 226 -13.36 17.78 -8.39
C LEU A 226 -13.32 16.56 -7.47
N VAL A 227 -13.53 15.38 -8.04
CA VAL A 227 -13.52 14.12 -7.28
C VAL A 227 -12.15 13.48 -7.38
N PHE A 228 -11.46 13.34 -6.24
CA PHE A 228 -10.14 12.72 -6.13
C PHE A 228 -10.18 11.48 -5.24
N THR A 229 -9.42 10.46 -5.59
CA THR A 229 -9.18 9.29 -4.75
C THR A 229 -7.69 9.12 -4.48
N LEU A 230 -7.33 8.54 -3.33
CA LEU A 230 -5.94 8.14 -3.09
C LEU A 230 -5.54 7.03 -4.07
N LYS A 231 -4.26 7.03 -4.46
CA LYS A 231 -3.64 5.88 -5.11
C LYS A 231 -3.65 4.70 -4.15
N THR A 232 -3.76 3.50 -4.69
CA THR A 232 -3.70 2.25 -3.91
C THR A 232 -2.53 1.40 -4.37
N PHE A 233 -1.90 0.68 -3.44
CA PHE A 233 -0.76 -0.18 -3.70
C PHE A 233 -0.92 -1.54 -3.00
N ALA A 234 -0.33 -2.57 -3.60
CA ALA A 234 -0.36 -3.93 -3.09
C ALA A 234 0.81 -4.18 -2.13
N VAL A 235 0.50 -4.69 -0.95
CA VAL A 235 1.44 -5.29 -0.01
C VAL A 235 1.26 -6.80 -0.11
N SER A 236 2.29 -7.49 -0.57
CA SER A 236 2.31 -8.95 -0.74
C SER A 236 3.47 -9.56 0.06
N ALA A 237 3.36 -10.83 0.43
CA ALA A 237 4.39 -11.51 1.20
C ALA A 237 4.73 -12.90 0.66
N GLN A 238 6.01 -13.24 0.70
CA GLN A 238 6.54 -14.59 0.54
C GLN A 238 6.91 -15.17 1.92
N VAL A 239 6.77 -16.48 2.08
CA VAL A 239 7.22 -17.20 3.28
C VAL A 239 8.45 -18.02 2.89
N ASN A 240 9.53 -17.89 3.64
CA ASN A 240 10.80 -18.55 3.34
C ASN A 240 11.38 -19.23 4.60
N PRO A 241 11.43 -20.57 4.67
CA PRO A 241 10.82 -21.53 3.74
C PRO A 241 9.29 -21.47 3.73
N ALA A 242 8.66 -21.86 2.62
CA ALA A 242 7.21 -21.72 2.41
C ALA A 242 6.33 -22.42 3.46
N ASP A 243 6.84 -23.51 4.06
CA ASP A 243 6.11 -24.36 4.99
C ASP A 243 6.42 -24.06 6.47
N TYR A 244 7.11 -22.95 6.78
CA TYR A 244 7.61 -22.68 8.15
C TYR A 244 6.74 -21.70 8.95
N GLY A 245 5.75 -21.08 8.30
CA GLY A 245 4.83 -20.17 8.96
C GLY A 245 3.81 -19.56 8.01
N ILE A 246 3.11 -18.55 8.50
CA ILE A 246 2.14 -17.76 7.73
C ILE A 246 2.35 -16.27 7.95
N VAL A 247 1.87 -15.47 7.00
CA VAL A 247 1.88 -14.01 7.07
C VAL A 247 0.45 -13.47 7.05
N ASN A 248 0.12 -12.61 8.01
CA ASN A 248 -1.12 -11.85 8.05
C ASN A 248 -0.85 -10.36 7.72
N GLY A 249 -1.90 -9.63 7.34
CA GLY A 249 -1.82 -8.17 7.11
C GLY A 249 -1.42 -7.76 5.69
N VAL A 250 -1.33 -8.69 4.74
CA VAL A 250 -1.17 -8.39 3.31
C VAL A 250 -2.50 -7.93 2.69
N GLY A 251 -2.42 -7.16 1.60
CA GLY A 251 -3.61 -6.61 0.95
C GLY A 251 -3.34 -5.39 0.08
N VAL A 252 -4.40 -4.65 -0.24
CA VAL A 252 -4.33 -3.39 -1.01
C VAL A 252 -4.63 -2.23 -0.06
N TYR A 253 -3.73 -1.26 -0.02
CA TYR A 253 -3.75 -0.13 0.92
C TYR A 253 -3.70 1.20 0.17
N ASN A 254 -4.21 2.28 0.78
CA ASN A 254 -4.09 3.61 0.22
C ASN A 254 -2.66 4.14 0.41
N PHE A 255 -2.24 5.06 -0.47
CA PHE A 255 -1.00 5.79 -0.32
C PHE A 255 -0.90 6.45 1.06
N GLY A 256 0.18 6.16 1.78
CA GLY A 256 0.50 6.68 3.09
C GLY A 256 -0.06 5.87 4.27
N ASP A 257 -0.91 4.87 4.02
CA ASP A 257 -1.45 4.01 5.08
C ASP A 257 -0.30 3.35 5.86
N LEU A 258 -0.41 3.34 7.20
CA LEU A 258 0.47 2.59 8.08
C LEU A 258 -0.06 1.16 8.20
N VAL A 259 0.65 0.19 7.63
CA VAL A 259 0.27 -1.23 7.67
C VAL A 259 1.10 -1.98 8.71
N THR A 260 0.51 -3.00 9.32
CA THR A 260 1.23 -4.00 10.14
C THR A 260 1.12 -5.35 9.45
N VAL A 261 2.25 -5.98 9.20
CA VAL A 261 2.33 -7.37 8.74
C VAL A 261 2.86 -8.24 9.88
N GLU A 262 2.24 -9.40 10.07
CA GLU A 262 2.53 -10.29 11.20
C GLU A 262 2.99 -11.65 10.67
N ALA A 263 4.15 -12.10 11.15
CA ALA A 263 4.69 -13.42 10.87
C ALA A 263 4.40 -14.37 12.04
N ASN A 264 3.69 -15.47 11.76
CA ASN A 264 3.40 -16.50 12.74
C ASN A 264 4.11 -17.79 12.34
N ALA A 265 5.07 -18.23 13.14
CA ALA A 265 5.81 -19.47 12.92
C ALA A 265 4.95 -20.69 13.27
N TYR A 266 5.13 -21.78 12.54
CA TYR A 266 4.56 -23.07 12.92
C TYR A 266 5.38 -23.73 14.04
N PRO A 267 4.83 -24.76 14.73
CA PRO A 267 5.58 -25.51 15.74
C PRO A 267 6.94 -26.00 15.22
N GLY A 268 7.96 -25.89 16.07
CA GLY A 268 9.34 -26.24 15.72
C GLY A 268 10.08 -25.22 14.85
N MET A 269 9.44 -24.10 14.51
CA MET A 269 10.01 -23.02 13.72
C MET A 269 10.06 -21.72 14.52
N GLU A 270 10.98 -20.84 14.13
CA GLU A 270 11.16 -19.51 14.68
C GLU A 270 11.19 -18.47 13.56
N PHE A 271 10.53 -17.35 13.79
CA PHE A 271 10.66 -16.19 12.91
C PHE A 271 12.07 -15.59 13.06
N SER A 272 12.73 -15.36 11.93
CA SER A 272 14.07 -14.77 11.88
C SER A 272 14.01 -13.29 11.52
N SER A 273 13.45 -12.93 10.36
CA SER A 273 13.39 -11.55 9.90
C SER A 273 12.48 -11.32 8.69
N TRP A 274 12.06 -10.07 8.51
CA TRP A 274 11.46 -9.57 7.29
C TRP A 274 12.54 -9.05 6.34
N THR A 275 12.47 -9.40 5.06
CA THR A 275 13.35 -8.85 4.03
C THR A 275 12.57 -8.27 2.85
N VAL A 276 13.13 -7.25 2.20
CA VAL A 276 12.64 -6.67 0.93
C VAL A 276 13.82 -6.68 -0.03
N ASN A 277 13.66 -7.26 -1.22
CA ASN A 277 14.75 -7.43 -2.20
C ASN A 277 16.02 -8.06 -1.59
N GLY A 278 15.83 -9.00 -0.65
CA GLY A 278 16.91 -9.69 0.07
C GLY A 278 17.60 -8.89 1.19
N SER A 279 17.23 -7.62 1.41
CA SER A 279 17.75 -6.81 2.52
C SER A 279 16.82 -6.86 3.72
N GLU A 280 17.37 -7.05 4.91
CA GLU A 280 16.60 -7.06 6.15
C GLU A 280 15.98 -5.69 6.43
N VAL A 281 14.67 -5.69 6.72
CA VAL A 281 13.91 -4.48 7.05
C VAL A 281 13.36 -4.50 8.47
N SER A 282 13.23 -5.67 9.09
CA SER A 282 12.81 -5.82 10.50
C SER A 282 13.14 -7.22 11.01
N SER A 283 13.48 -7.32 12.30
CA SER A 283 13.53 -8.58 13.06
C SER A 283 12.35 -8.74 14.03
N ASP A 284 11.44 -7.75 14.08
CA ASP A 284 10.18 -7.87 14.80
C ASP A 284 9.16 -8.64 13.94
N PRO A 285 8.54 -9.73 14.44
CA PRO A 285 7.50 -10.45 13.71
C PRO A 285 6.29 -9.56 13.37
N ASN A 286 6.07 -8.47 14.10
CA ASN A 286 5.06 -7.45 13.81
C ASN A 286 5.70 -6.23 13.14
N TYR A 287 5.90 -6.28 11.83
CA TYR A 287 6.56 -5.21 11.11
C TYR A 287 5.56 -4.13 10.67
N GLN A 288 5.84 -2.87 11.03
CA GLN A 288 5.02 -1.72 10.66
C GLN A 288 5.75 -0.79 9.68
N PHE A 289 5.06 -0.39 8.61
CA PHE A 289 5.61 0.55 7.63
C PHE A 289 4.51 1.33 6.87
N ASN A 290 4.87 2.47 6.29
CA ASN A 290 3.97 3.26 5.44
C ASN A 290 4.02 2.78 3.98
N VAL A 291 2.85 2.68 3.34
CA VAL A 291 2.74 2.19 1.95
C VAL A 291 2.82 3.35 0.95
N TYR A 292 3.81 3.34 0.06
CA TYR A 292 3.96 4.38 -0.98
C TYR A 292 4.03 3.83 -2.41
N GLU A 293 4.29 2.53 -2.54
CA GLU A 293 4.40 1.77 -3.78
C GLU A 293 4.06 0.31 -3.52
N ASP A 294 3.95 -0.49 -4.59
CA ASP A 294 3.78 -1.93 -4.45
C ASP A 294 5.01 -2.55 -3.80
N VAL A 295 4.80 -3.38 -2.77
CA VAL A 295 5.89 -4.02 -2.04
C VAL A 295 5.65 -5.52 -1.91
N GLU A 296 6.71 -6.28 -2.15
CA GLU A 296 6.80 -7.70 -1.82
C GLU A 296 7.81 -7.86 -0.68
N ILE A 297 7.33 -8.32 0.46
CA ILE A 297 8.15 -8.63 1.63
C ILE A 297 8.36 -10.15 1.72
N THR A 298 9.41 -10.60 2.38
CA THR A 298 9.63 -12.02 2.67
C THR A 298 9.73 -12.21 4.18
N ALA A 299 8.88 -13.06 4.75
CA ALA A 299 9.02 -13.54 6.12
C ALA A 299 10.00 -14.71 6.12
N ASN A 300 11.15 -14.53 6.75
CA ASN A 300 12.18 -15.57 6.87
C ASN A 300 12.03 -16.28 8.21
N PHE A 301 11.99 -17.60 8.16
CA PHE A 301 11.91 -18.48 9.31
C PHE A 301 13.11 -19.42 9.35
N ILE A 302 13.45 -19.88 10.54
CA ILE A 302 14.47 -20.89 10.80
C ILE A 302 13.88 -22.02 11.62
N GLN A 303 14.44 -23.22 11.52
CA GLN A 303 14.04 -24.33 12.38
C GLN A 303 14.65 -24.12 13.77
N SER A 304 13.84 -24.28 14.82
CA SER A 304 14.32 -24.18 16.20
C SER A 304 15.38 -25.24 16.48
N LEU A 305 16.40 -24.87 17.25
CA LEU A 305 17.51 -25.73 17.63
C LEU A 305 17.59 -25.83 19.15
N PHE A 306 17.62 -27.06 19.67
CA PHE A 306 17.65 -27.34 21.10
C PHE A 306 18.91 -28.10 21.49
N GLN A 307 19.43 -27.80 22.68
CA GLN A 307 20.61 -28.43 23.26
C GLN A 307 20.21 -29.53 24.25
N ILE A 308 20.75 -30.73 24.04
CA ILE A 308 20.64 -31.88 24.93
C ILE A 308 21.98 -32.09 25.61
N ASN A 309 22.04 -31.79 26.90
CA ASN A 309 23.21 -32.01 27.73
C ASN A 309 23.06 -33.29 28.55
N VAL A 310 24.17 -33.98 28.75
CA VAL A 310 24.17 -35.24 29.49
C VAL A 310 25.38 -35.36 30.40
N THR A 311 25.18 -35.84 31.62
CA THR A 311 26.25 -36.11 32.60
C THR A 311 26.22 -37.55 33.11
N LEU A 312 27.38 -38.06 33.54
CA LEU A 312 27.54 -39.37 34.16
C LEU A 312 27.47 -39.24 35.68
N ASN A 313 26.79 -40.18 36.34
CA ASN A 313 26.77 -40.29 37.79
C ASN A 313 27.01 -41.74 38.25
N PRO A 314 28.19 -42.07 38.81
CA PRO A 314 29.38 -41.21 38.93
C PRO A 314 30.16 -41.07 37.60
N PRO A 315 31.04 -40.04 37.46
CA PRO A 315 31.74 -39.72 36.21
C PRO A 315 32.57 -40.85 35.60
N GLU A 316 33.12 -41.74 36.42
CA GLU A 316 33.97 -42.87 36.02
C GLU A 316 33.19 -44.12 35.59
N ALA A 317 31.86 -44.12 35.73
CA ALA A 317 31.07 -45.34 35.64
C ALA A 317 30.78 -45.84 34.22
N GLY A 318 30.98 -45.00 33.21
CA GLY A 318 30.62 -45.37 31.85
C GLY A 318 31.04 -44.35 30.80
N GLN A 319 30.44 -44.49 29.62
CA GLN A 319 30.50 -43.52 28.53
C GLN A 319 29.09 -43.24 28.03
N ILE A 320 28.90 -42.06 27.45
CA ILE A 320 27.63 -41.63 26.87
C ILE A 320 27.88 -41.15 25.45
N ILE A 321 27.00 -41.53 24.53
CA ILE A 321 26.89 -40.91 23.21
C ILE A 321 25.47 -40.36 23.00
N GLY A 322 25.34 -39.34 22.15
CA GLY A 322 24.04 -38.74 21.80
C GLY A 322 23.76 -37.36 22.40
N ALA A 323 24.64 -36.79 23.22
CA ALA A 323 24.52 -35.36 23.61
C ALA A 323 24.80 -34.44 22.41
N GLY A 324 24.20 -33.24 22.37
CA GLY A 324 24.45 -32.28 21.31
C GLY A 324 23.26 -31.37 20.99
N TYR A 325 23.33 -30.73 19.83
CA TYR A 325 22.22 -29.92 19.30
C TYR A 325 21.36 -30.74 18.35
N TYR A 326 20.05 -30.58 18.50
CA TYR A 326 19.03 -31.25 17.72
C TYR A 326 18.03 -30.22 17.22
N TYR A 327 17.56 -30.38 15.99
CA TYR A 327 16.44 -29.57 15.53
C TYR A 327 15.15 -29.98 16.24
N ALA A 328 14.21 -29.05 16.35
CA ALA A 328 12.87 -29.36 16.85
C ALA A 328 12.25 -30.56 16.12
N ASP A 329 11.55 -31.39 16.89
CA ASP A 329 10.84 -32.61 16.46
C ASP A 329 11.76 -33.73 15.94
N GLN A 330 13.08 -33.54 15.98
CA GLN A 330 14.04 -34.61 15.72
C GLN A 330 14.06 -35.60 16.89
N LEU A 331 14.23 -36.90 16.59
CA LEU A 331 14.50 -37.89 17.62
C LEU A 331 15.97 -37.79 18.08
N ALA A 332 16.18 -37.58 19.38
CA ALA A 332 17.47 -37.75 20.03
C ALA A 332 17.59 -39.18 20.60
N THR A 333 18.73 -39.82 20.37
CA THR A 333 19.04 -41.15 20.91
C THR A 333 20.25 -41.03 21.83
N LEU A 334 20.04 -41.27 23.12
CA LEU A 334 21.11 -41.36 24.10
C LEU A 334 21.44 -42.83 24.35
N GLU A 335 22.72 -43.17 24.38
CA GLU A 335 23.19 -44.51 24.71
C GLU A 335 24.26 -44.44 25.80
N ALA A 336 24.03 -45.20 26.87
CA ALA A 336 24.94 -45.34 28.00
C ALA A 336 25.61 -46.72 27.96
N SER A 337 26.94 -46.73 28.00
CA SER A 337 27.73 -47.96 28.13
C SER A 337 28.45 -47.98 29.48
N SER A 338 28.40 -49.10 30.18
CA SER A 338 29.05 -49.27 31.49
C SER A 338 30.53 -49.64 31.34
N ASN A 339 31.37 -49.04 32.18
CA ASN A 339 32.75 -49.50 32.38
C ASN A 339 32.77 -50.75 33.26
N ASP A 340 33.92 -51.43 33.33
CA ASP A 340 34.09 -52.63 34.16
C ASP A 340 33.67 -52.37 35.62
N ASN A 341 32.92 -53.33 36.19
CA ASN A 341 32.35 -53.25 37.55
C ASN A 341 31.32 -52.13 37.74
N TRP A 342 30.73 -51.59 36.67
CA TRP A 342 29.58 -50.70 36.75
C TRP A 342 28.39 -51.31 36.01
N MET A 343 27.18 -50.97 36.44
CA MET A 343 25.93 -51.32 35.77
C MET A 343 25.08 -50.07 35.62
N PHE A 344 24.67 -49.76 34.39
CA PHE A 344 23.70 -48.69 34.14
C PHE A 344 22.38 -48.98 34.88
N THR A 345 21.82 -47.97 35.53
CA THR A 345 20.56 -48.09 36.29
C THR A 345 19.43 -47.33 35.60
N CYS A 346 19.58 -46.02 35.39
CA CYS A 346 18.55 -45.20 34.73
C CYS A 346 19.06 -43.84 34.23
N TRP A 347 18.30 -43.26 33.31
CA TRP A 347 18.33 -41.85 32.94
C TRP A 347 17.45 -41.04 33.89
N THR A 348 17.96 -39.93 34.42
CA THR A 348 17.16 -38.97 35.21
C THR A 348 17.22 -37.56 34.63
N GLU A 349 16.16 -36.78 34.87
CA GLU A 349 16.06 -35.34 34.61
C GLU A 349 15.35 -34.70 35.81
N PHE A 350 15.95 -33.66 36.42
CA PHE A 350 15.44 -33.08 37.67
C PHE A 350 15.18 -34.11 38.79
N ASP A 351 16.07 -35.10 38.92
CA ASP A 351 15.99 -36.25 39.85
C ASP A 351 14.89 -37.28 39.56
N ASP A 352 13.99 -37.02 38.61
CA ASP A 352 12.98 -37.97 38.16
C ASP A 352 13.55 -38.94 37.13
N THR A 353 13.23 -40.24 37.27
CA THR A 353 13.62 -41.25 36.27
C THR A 353 12.80 -41.10 35.01
N VAL A 354 13.47 -40.82 33.89
CA VAL A 354 12.84 -40.66 32.57
C VAL A 354 12.97 -41.92 31.69
N SER A 355 13.92 -42.80 31.97
CA SER A 355 14.05 -44.11 31.32
C SER A 355 14.94 -45.04 32.14
N THR A 356 14.62 -46.34 32.17
CA THR A 356 15.48 -47.40 32.72
C THR A 356 16.24 -48.17 31.65
N ASP A 357 15.99 -47.87 30.37
CA ASP A 357 16.68 -48.50 29.25
C ASP A 357 18.00 -47.75 28.99
N SER A 358 19.10 -48.49 28.79
CA SER A 358 20.41 -47.89 28.49
C SER A 358 20.43 -47.14 27.16
N ILE A 359 19.45 -47.39 26.28
CA ILE A 359 19.16 -46.62 25.08
C ILE A 359 17.86 -45.86 25.30
N TYR A 360 17.91 -44.53 25.26
CA TYR A 360 16.75 -43.66 25.44
C TYR A 360 16.51 -42.81 24.21
N ILE A 361 15.32 -42.93 23.61
CA ILE A 361 14.90 -42.22 22.41
C ILE A 361 13.73 -41.31 22.77
N PHE A 362 13.81 -40.03 22.41
CA PHE A 362 12.74 -39.07 22.61
C PHE A 362 12.71 -37.99 21.53
N GLU A 363 11.55 -37.38 21.33
CA GLU A 363 11.36 -36.23 20.45
C GLU A 363 11.83 -34.94 21.12
N VAL A 364 12.65 -34.16 20.42
CA VAL A 364 13.25 -32.95 20.98
C VAL A 364 12.34 -31.75 20.77
N SER A 365 11.75 -31.26 21.86
CA SER A 365 10.89 -30.07 21.85
C SER A 365 11.43 -28.92 22.71
N THR A 366 12.45 -29.17 23.55
CA THR A 366 13.08 -28.17 24.43
C THR A 366 14.52 -28.54 24.71
N ASN A 367 15.29 -27.59 25.29
CA ASN A 367 16.57 -27.91 25.92
C ASN A 367 16.36 -28.88 27.10
N ARG A 368 17.26 -29.84 27.27
CA ARG A 368 17.20 -30.86 28.34
C ARG A 368 18.56 -31.08 28.98
N ASN A 369 18.56 -31.46 30.26
CA ASN A 369 19.77 -31.83 31.01
C ASN A 369 19.53 -33.18 31.69
N LEU A 370 20.16 -34.23 31.18
CA LEU A 370 19.94 -35.62 31.57
C LEU A 370 21.15 -36.18 32.32
N ILE A 371 20.92 -37.12 33.24
CA ILE A 371 21.97 -37.79 34.01
C ILE A 371 21.85 -39.30 33.76
N ALA A 372 22.95 -39.96 33.35
CA ALA A 372 23.04 -41.42 33.32
C ALA A 372 23.57 -41.92 34.68
N ASN A 373 22.77 -42.68 35.40
CA ASN A 373 23.11 -43.22 36.71
C ASN A 373 23.62 -44.66 36.60
N PHE A 374 24.60 -45.00 37.43
CA PHE A 374 25.23 -46.32 37.47
C PHE A 374 25.51 -46.75 38.91
N ASP A 375 25.44 -48.06 39.14
CA ASP A 375 25.83 -48.69 40.40
C ASP A 375 27.09 -49.54 40.23
N PHE A 376 27.95 -49.55 41.26
CA PHE A 376 29.16 -50.37 41.27
C PHE A 376 28.81 -51.83 41.58
N VAL A 377 29.26 -52.74 40.71
CA VAL A 377 29.12 -54.19 40.85
C VAL A 377 30.39 -54.76 41.48
N THR A 378 30.34 -55.15 42.75
CA THR A 378 31.46 -55.84 43.40
C THR A 378 31.52 -57.31 42.96
N ASN A 379 32.62 -57.72 42.32
CA ASN A 379 32.93 -59.14 42.12
C ASN A 379 33.21 -59.80 43.48
N ILE A 380 32.20 -60.39 44.13
CA ILE A 380 32.43 -61.43 45.14
C ILE A 380 32.46 -62.78 44.41
N GLN A 381 33.64 -63.19 43.98
CA GLN A 381 33.94 -64.62 43.89
C GLN A 381 34.58 -65.07 45.20
N SER A 382 33.77 -65.53 46.15
CA SER A 382 34.21 -66.50 47.15
C SER A 382 33.01 -67.31 47.64
N ASN A 383 33.03 -68.61 47.33
CA ASN A 383 32.25 -69.69 47.95
C ASN A 383 30.84 -69.35 48.46
N LEU A 384 29.84 -69.44 47.57
CA LEU A 384 28.50 -69.80 48.02
C LEU A 384 28.34 -71.31 47.95
N THR A 385 28.61 -71.97 49.08
CA THR A 385 27.80 -73.12 49.48
C THR A 385 26.33 -72.69 49.43
N LEU A 386 25.67 -73.07 48.34
CA LEU A 386 24.32 -72.68 48.00
C LEU A 386 23.30 -73.48 48.84
N ASN A 387 23.32 -73.26 50.15
CA ASN A 387 22.40 -73.88 51.10
C ASN A 387 21.56 -72.79 51.78
N ASN A 388 20.79 -72.05 50.97
CA ASN A 388 19.47 -71.54 51.34
C ASN A 388 18.84 -70.83 50.13
N PHE A 389 17.97 -71.53 49.41
CA PHE A 389 16.99 -70.87 48.54
C PHE A 389 15.63 -70.98 49.19
N ASP A 390 15.04 -69.84 49.52
CA ASP A 390 13.66 -69.73 50.00
C ASP A 390 12.65 -69.64 48.83
N ALA A 391 13.11 -69.60 47.57
CA ALA A 391 12.26 -69.56 46.38
C ALA A 391 12.81 -70.36 45.17
N ASN A 392 11.90 -70.81 44.30
CA ASN A 392 12.25 -71.41 43.00
C ASN A 392 12.98 -70.38 42.11
N TYR A 393 13.99 -70.82 41.36
CA TYR A 393 14.80 -69.92 40.53
C TYR A 393 15.26 -70.61 39.25
N ILE A 394 15.61 -69.81 38.23
CA ILE A 394 16.39 -70.22 37.06
C ILE A 394 17.45 -69.15 36.76
N ASP A 395 18.70 -69.59 36.63
CA ASP A 395 19.84 -68.74 36.30
C ASP A 395 19.82 -68.37 34.81
N SER A 396 20.55 -67.31 34.45
CA SER A 396 20.77 -66.98 33.05
C SER A 396 21.47 -68.15 32.34
N PRO A 397 20.96 -68.65 31.20
CA PRO A 397 21.56 -69.77 30.50
C PRO A 397 22.97 -69.39 30.02
N TYR A 398 23.93 -70.30 30.22
CA TYR A 398 25.34 -70.07 29.86
C TYR A 398 25.93 -71.27 29.09
N PRO A 399 26.66 -71.03 27.98
CA PRO A 399 26.90 -69.72 27.35
C PRO A 399 25.63 -69.14 26.69
N ASN A 400 25.55 -67.81 26.51
CA ASN A 400 24.52 -67.11 25.72
C ASN A 400 25.09 -65.74 25.28
N PRO A 401 25.47 -65.52 24.00
CA PRO A 401 25.24 -66.38 22.84
C PRO A 401 25.91 -67.76 22.90
N PHE A 402 25.37 -68.77 22.20
CA PHE A 402 25.81 -70.17 22.29
C PHE A 402 25.96 -70.87 20.92
N ASN A 403 26.81 -71.91 20.86
CA ASN A 403 27.01 -72.76 19.68
C ASN A 403 27.44 -74.20 20.04
N PRO A 404 26.71 -75.26 19.64
CA PRO A 404 25.27 -75.28 19.39
C PRO A 404 24.49 -75.51 20.70
N ALA A 405 25.15 -75.53 21.87
CA ALA A 405 24.51 -75.87 23.14
C ALA A 405 24.72 -74.84 24.25
N THR A 406 23.70 -74.70 25.11
CA THR A 406 23.71 -73.91 26.36
C THR A 406 23.16 -74.74 27.51
N ASN A 407 23.47 -74.36 28.75
CA ASN A 407 22.97 -75.04 29.95
C ASN A 407 22.03 -74.14 30.75
N PHE A 408 20.92 -74.71 31.19
CA PHE A 408 20.03 -74.14 32.18
C PHE A 408 20.34 -74.74 33.55
N ILE A 409 20.54 -73.88 34.54
CA ILE A 409 20.62 -74.27 35.95
C ILE A 409 19.43 -73.62 36.65
N PHE A 410 18.66 -74.44 37.37
CA PHE A 410 17.48 -73.97 38.09
C PHE A 410 17.28 -74.78 39.36
N GLY A 411 16.61 -74.20 40.35
CA GLY A 411 16.30 -74.90 41.59
C GLY A 411 14.82 -74.82 41.94
N VAL A 412 14.33 -75.88 42.57
CA VAL A 412 13.00 -75.93 43.18
C VAL A 412 13.11 -76.20 44.68
N THR A 413 12.34 -75.46 45.47
CA THR A 413 12.44 -75.46 46.94
C THR A 413 11.51 -76.45 47.62
N ASN A 414 10.45 -76.88 46.93
CA ASN A 414 9.55 -77.99 47.28
C ASN A 414 9.26 -78.86 46.05
N THR A 415 8.60 -80.00 46.25
CA THR A 415 8.14 -80.85 45.15
C THR A 415 7.23 -80.07 44.21
N SER A 416 7.69 -79.84 42.99
CA SER A 416 7.06 -78.92 42.03
C SER A 416 6.87 -79.58 40.67
N GLN A 417 5.80 -79.23 39.97
CA GLN A 417 5.64 -79.52 38.55
C GLN A 417 6.40 -78.47 37.74
N VAL A 418 7.33 -78.90 36.88
CA VAL A 418 8.29 -78.04 36.17
C VAL A 418 8.13 -78.18 34.65
N SER A 419 8.13 -77.04 33.96
CA SER A 419 8.17 -76.94 32.50
C SER A 419 9.26 -75.96 32.07
N LEU A 420 10.12 -76.38 31.14
CA LEU A 420 11.15 -75.56 30.51
C LEU A 420 11.03 -75.72 28.99
N LEU A 421 10.51 -74.69 28.35
CA LEU A 421 10.06 -74.69 26.97
C LEU A 421 10.86 -73.67 26.16
N ILE A 422 11.20 -74.00 24.92
CA ILE A 422 11.95 -73.13 24.02
C ILE A 422 11.06 -72.74 22.84
N TYR A 423 11.07 -71.45 22.49
CA TYR A 423 10.29 -70.87 21.40
C TYR A 423 11.18 -70.10 20.43
N ASP A 424 10.79 -70.01 19.17
CA ASP A 424 11.40 -69.11 18.19
C ASP A 424 10.80 -67.68 18.24
N ILE A 425 11.28 -66.79 17.37
CA ILE A 425 10.80 -65.40 17.29
C ILE A 425 9.34 -65.25 16.85
N THR A 426 8.74 -66.27 16.25
CA THR A 426 7.33 -66.26 15.85
C THR A 426 6.41 -66.73 16.98
N GLY A 427 6.99 -67.24 18.07
CA GLY A 427 6.28 -67.83 19.19
C GLY A 427 5.99 -69.32 19.00
N GLU A 428 6.53 -69.97 17.97
CA GLU A 428 6.41 -71.41 17.79
C GLU A 428 7.34 -72.14 18.77
N MET A 429 6.83 -73.18 19.44
CA MET A 429 7.61 -73.97 20.39
C MET A 429 8.51 -74.96 19.65
N VAL A 430 9.82 -74.78 19.76
CA VAL A 430 10.84 -75.56 19.04
C VAL A 430 11.44 -76.70 19.87
N ASP A 431 11.40 -76.62 21.20
CA ASP A 431 11.86 -77.71 22.08
C ASP A 431 11.16 -77.70 23.46
N LYS A 432 11.14 -78.85 24.12
CA LYS A 432 10.57 -79.09 25.45
C LYS A 432 11.58 -79.82 26.31
N LEU A 433 12.39 -79.07 27.06
CA LEU A 433 13.45 -79.64 27.90
C LEU A 433 12.91 -80.31 29.16
N PHE A 434 11.79 -79.77 29.66
CA PHE A 434 10.91 -80.35 30.67
C PHE A 434 9.47 -80.02 30.31
N LEU A 435 8.54 -80.97 30.44
CA LEU A 435 7.12 -80.74 30.22
C LEU A 435 6.29 -81.35 31.34
N ASN A 436 5.84 -80.52 32.28
CA ASN A 436 5.01 -80.91 33.41
C ASN A 436 5.62 -82.05 34.25
N GLU A 437 6.95 -82.09 34.37
CA GLU A 437 7.64 -83.12 35.14
C GLU A 437 7.61 -82.78 36.63
N ILE A 438 7.41 -83.79 37.48
CA ILE A 438 7.42 -83.59 38.93
C ILE A 438 8.85 -83.76 39.44
N LEU A 439 9.43 -82.67 39.93
CA LEU A 439 10.78 -82.65 40.50
C LEU A 439 10.69 -82.42 42.01
N SER A 440 11.44 -83.23 42.78
CA SER A 440 11.61 -83.03 44.22
C SER A 440 12.48 -81.80 44.48
N LYS A 441 12.51 -81.33 45.73
CA LYS A 441 13.41 -80.24 46.15
C LYS A 441 14.86 -80.52 45.71
N GLY A 442 15.47 -79.56 45.02
CA GLY A 442 16.86 -79.67 44.57
C GLY A 442 17.21 -78.67 43.46
N THR A 443 18.49 -78.67 43.11
CA THR A 443 19.03 -77.94 41.95
C THR A 443 19.22 -78.91 40.79
N TYR A 444 18.82 -78.47 39.61
CA TYR A 444 18.83 -79.25 38.37
C TYR A 444 19.59 -78.51 37.29
N GLN A 445 20.26 -79.28 36.43
CA GLN A 445 20.92 -78.77 35.24
C GLN A 445 20.39 -79.49 34.01
N LYS A 446 20.11 -78.74 32.95
CA LYS A 446 19.63 -79.28 31.67
C LYS A 446 20.31 -78.60 30.50
N SER A 447 20.89 -79.40 29.63
CA SER A 447 21.51 -78.92 28.39
C SER A 447 20.47 -78.82 27.28
N PHE A 448 20.51 -77.71 26.54
CA PHE A 448 19.76 -77.52 25.30
C PHE A 448 20.73 -77.60 24.12
N ASN A 449 20.51 -78.53 23.19
CA ASN A 449 21.32 -78.69 21.99
C ASN A 449 20.53 -78.28 20.75
N ALA A 450 20.84 -77.09 20.23
CA ALA A 450 20.17 -76.49 19.09
C ALA A 450 20.85 -76.80 17.75
N SER A 451 21.62 -77.89 17.65
CA SER A 451 22.33 -78.29 16.42
C SER A 451 21.42 -78.48 15.19
N LYS A 452 20.11 -78.64 15.38
CA LYS A 452 19.11 -78.75 14.30
C LYS A 452 18.33 -77.45 13.99
N LEU A 453 18.51 -76.39 14.77
CA LEU A 453 17.80 -75.11 14.61
C LEU A 453 18.64 -74.05 13.87
N PRO A 454 18.08 -73.14 13.07
CA PRO A 454 18.87 -72.08 12.41
C PRO A 454 19.46 -71.08 13.41
N SER A 455 20.59 -70.43 13.07
CA SER A 455 21.10 -69.28 13.85
C SER A 455 20.02 -68.22 14.00
N GLY A 456 19.90 -67.60 15.17
CA GLY A 456 18.84 -66.63 15.43
C GLY A 456 18.55 -66.42 16.92
N VAL A 457 17.48 -65.66 17.17
CA VAL A 457 16.98 -65.38 18.51
C VAL A 457 15.93 -66.41 18.88
N TYR A 458 16.02 -66.93 20.10
CA TYR A 458 15.03 -67.84 20.70
C TYR A 458 14.65 -67.31 22.08
N PHE A 459 13.58 -67.84 22.65
CA PHE A 459 13.12 -67.50 23.99
C PHE A 459 12.92 -68.77 24.80
N TYR A 460 13.36 -68.77 26.06
CA TYR A 460 12.97 -69.82 27.00
C TYR A 460 11.82 -69.34 27.88
N GLN A 461 10.98 -70.28 28.29
CA GLN A 461 9.93 -70.10 29.29
C GLN A 461 10.11 -71.17 30.35
N PHE A 462 10.31 -70.74 31.59
CA PHE A 462 10.43 -71.60 32.75
C PHE A 462 9.24 -71.38 33.67
N ILE A 463 8.54 -72.47 33.99
CA ILE A 463 7.34 -72.47 34.82
C ILE A 463 7.50 -73.54 35.87
N THR A 464 7.26 -73.20 37.12
CA THR A 464 7.11 -74.18 38.19
C THR A 464 5.81 -73.95 38.94
N VAL A 465 5.17 -75.04 39.38
CA VAL A 465 4.01 -75.03 40.25
C VAL A 465 4.33 -75.90 41.46
N ASP A 466 4.48 -75.27 42.62
CA ASP A 466 4.68 -75.96 43.90
C ASP A 466 3.44 -76.82 44.20
N LEU A 467 3.62 -78.14 44.38
CA LEU A 467 2.49 -79.04 44.56
C LEU A 467 1.87 -78.96 45.96
N GLU A 468 2.62 -78.48 46.95
CA GLU A 468 2.19 -78.30 48.33
C GLU A 468 1.55 -76.92 48.52
N LYS A 469 2.27 -75.86 48.14
CA LYS A 469 1.81 -74.47 48.32
C LYS A 469 0.89 -73.96 47.21
N LYS A 470 0.83 -74.66 46.06
CA LYS A 470 0.11 -74.24 44.85
C LYS A 470 0.59 -72.90 44.27
N GLU A 471 1.80 -72.47 44.62
CA GLU A 471 2.42 -71.25 44.12
C GLU A 471 3.06 -71.47 42.76
N LYS A 472 2.87 -70.51 41.84
CA LYS A 472 3.46 -70.55 40.50
C LYS A 472 4.64 -69.59 40.40
N TYR A 473 5.78 -70.09 39.95
CA TYR A 473 6.91 -69.27 39.51
C TYR A 473 6.99 -69.28 37.99
N PHE A 474 7.24 -68.11 37.41
CA PHE A 474 7.34 -67.92 35.97
C PHE A 474 8.54 -67.03 35.66
N LYS A 475 9.39 -67.44 34.72
CA LYS A 475 10.47 -66.62 34.18
C LYS A 475 10.67 -66.93 32.70
N SER A 476 11.02 -65.91 31.93
CA SER A 476 11.39 -66.04 30.52
C SER A 476 12.66 -65.26 30.23
N GLY A 477 13.34 -65.62 29.15
CA GLY A 477 14.53 -64.89 28.72
C GLY A 477 14.95 -65.19 27.29
N LYS A 478 15.80 -64.32 26.75
CA LYS A 478 16.32 -64.38 25.37
C LYS A 478 17.51 -65.33 25.29
N LEU A 479 17.58 -66.08 24.19
CA LEU A 479 18.69 -66.94 23.77
C LEU A 479 19.18 -66.47 22.40
N ILE A 480 20.49 -66.47 22.18
CA ILE A 480 21.12 -66.10 20.91
C ILE A 480 21.96 -67.28 20.41
N LEU A 481 21.49 -67.99 19.38
CA LEU A 481 22.22 -69.08 18.73
C LEU A 481 23.05 -68.53 17.58
N LEU A 482 24.36 -68.75 17.63
CA LEU A 482 25.32 -68.32 16.59
C LEU A 482 26.07 -69.56 16.06
N LYS A 483 25.59 -70.17 14.96
CA LYS A 483 26.29 -71.29 14.31
C LYS A 483 27.41 -70.86 13.40
#